data_AF-A0A1H6EVA4-F1
#
_entry.id   AF-A0A1H6EVA4-F1
#
_cell.length_a   1.000
_cell.length_b   1.000
_cell.length_c   1.000
_cell.angle_alpha   90.00
_cell.angle_beta   90.00
_cell.angle_gamma   90.00
#
_symmetry.space_group_name_H-M   'P 1'
#
loop_
_entity.id
_entity.type
_entity.pdbx_description
1 polymer ?
#
loop_
_entity_poly.entity_id
_entity_poly.type
_entity_poly.pdbx_seq_one_letter_code
_entity_poly.pdbx_strand_id
1 'polypeptide(L)'
;MLGMLDELMGTATALLTADDPGVALRRFMTAGVEIFCRDRAFCEVVGRPSVQHPQVRDAIDRLCDVVETLTARAREQGAVRPELTGTDVVLLMSGIQHTAAPLLAAEPQAWRRYLELVFDGLTTRSGRVLPYPPPGRVPLTEPASR
;
A
#
# COMPACT_ATOMS: atom_id res chain seq x y z
N MET A 1 -2.10 11.24 -10.44
CA MET A 1 -2.04 9.77 -10.50
C MET A 1 -0.69 9.31 -10.98
N LEU A 2 -0.29 9.58 -12.24
CA LEU A 2 1.05 9.20 -12.70
C LEU A 2 2.16 9.80 -11.84
N GLY A 3 2.13 11.11 -11.55
CA GLY A 3 3.11 11.72 -10.65
C GLY A 3 3.12 11.15 -9.23
N MET A 4 1.97 10.72 -8.71
CA MET A 4 1.87 10.03 -7.41
C MET A 4 2.47 8.61 -7.48
N LEU A 5 2.22 7.87 -8.57
CA LEU A 5 2.79 6.55 -8.80
C LEU A 5 4.29 6.63 -9.00
N ASP A 6 4.80 7.66 -9.67
CA ASP A 6 6.23 7.96 -9.80
C ASP A 6 6.84 8.32 -8.43
N GLU A 7 6.14 9.17 -7.65
CA GLU A 7 6.20 9.35 -6.19
C GLU A 7 6.62 8.07 -5.43
N LEU A 8 5.67 7.14 -5.46
CA LEU A 8 5.73 5.86 -4.77
C LEU A 8 6.82 4.94 -5.33
N MET A 9 6.97 4.90 -6.65
CA MET A 9 7.97 4.09 -7.32
C MET A 9 9.39 4.50 -6.93
N GLY A 10 9.68 5.81 -6.92
CA GLY A 10 10.97 6.34 -6.50
C GLY A 10 11.27 5.99 -5.05
N THR A 11 10.28 6.14 -4.18
CA THR A 11 10.38 5.78 -2.75
C THR A 11 10.64 4.28 -2.57
N ALA A 12 9.86 3.43 -3.23
CA ALA A 12 9.99 1.97 -3.11
C ALA A 12 11.37 1.50 -3.61
N THR A 13 11.80 2.01 -4.77
CA THR A 13 13.09 1.67 -5.37
C THR A 13 14.27 2.07 -4.48
N ALA A 14 14.23 3.27 -3.88
CA ALA A 14 15.27 3.72 -2.97
C ALA A 14 15.38 2.85 -1.70
N LEU A 15 14.26 2.27 -1.27
CA LEU A 15 14.19 1.43 -0.08
C LEU A 15 14.59 -0.03 -0.34
N LEU A 16 14.74 -0.44 -1.61
CA LEU A 16 15.22 -1.79 -1.96
C LEU A 16 16.66 -2.03 -1.51
N THR A 17 17.48 -1.00 -1.29
CA THR A 17 18.88 -1.19 -0.85
C THR A 17 19.07 -0.94 0.65
N ALA A 18 17.99 -0.73 1.41
CA ALA A 18 18.07 -0.51 2.84
C ALA A 18 18.54 -1.76 3.60
N ASP A 19 19.38 -1.55 4.62
CA ASP A 19 19.98 -2.61 5.45
C ASP A 19 18.93 -3.39 6.26
N ASP A 20 17.89 -2.70 6.75
CA ASP A 20 16.77 -3.28 7.49
C ASP A 20 15.48 -3.27 6.64
N PRO A 21 15.15 -4.38 5.96
CA PRO A 21 13.91 -4.59 5.23
C PRO A 21 12.62 -4.32 6.02
N GLY A 22 12.58 -4.61 7.32
CA GLY A 22 11.40 -4.34 8.15
C GLY A 22 11.16 -2.84 8.29
N VAL A 23 12.22 -2.10 8.60
CA VAL A 23 12.20 -0.63 8.64
C VAL A 23 11.92 -0.05 7.26
N ALA A 24 12.48 -0.64 6.20
CA ALA A 24 12.25 -0.21 4.82
C ALA A 24 10.77 -0.31 4.43
N LEU A 25 10.12 -1.44 4.71
CA LEU A 25 8.69 -1.62 4.44
C LEU A 25 7.83 -0.62 5.24
N ARG A 26 8.13 -0.42 6.53
CA ARG A 26 7.44 0.58 7.36
C ARG A 26 7.59 2.00 6.79
N ARG A 27 8.79 2.37 6.34
CA ARG A 27 9.05 3.68 5.71
C ARG A 27 8.28 3.83 4.41
N PHE A 28 8.24 2.80 3.57
CA PHE A 28 7.46 2.81 2.33
C PHE A 28 5.97 3.02 2.60
N MET A 29 5.38 2.23 3.50
CA MET A 29 3.96 2.36 3.86
C MET A 29 3.64 3.75 4.45
N THR A 30 4.53 4.28 5.28
CA THR A 30 4.38 5.62 5.87
C THR A 30 4.33 6.70 4.78
N ALA A 31 5.33 6.71 3.89
CA ALA A 31 5.41 7.68 2.80
C ALA A 31 4.19 7.56 1.88
N GLY A 32 3.76 6.34 1.55
CA GLY A 32 2.64 6.18 0.63
C GLY A 32 1.28 6.56 1.21
N VAL A 33 1.02 6.26 2.50
CA VAL A 33 -0.20 6.75 3.16
C VAL A 33 -0.21 8.26 3.28
N GLU A 34 0.94 8.87 3.57
CA GLU A 34 1.09 10.33 3.61
C GLU A 34 0.76 10.96 2.25
N ILE A 35 1.29 10.39 1.16
CA ILE A 35 0.97 10.80 -0.21
C ILE A 35 -0.54 10.67 -0.49
N PHE A 36 -1.16 9.54 -0.14
CA PHE A 36 -2.60 9.31 -0.32
C PHE A 36 -3.46 10.30 0.47
N CYS A 37 -3.06 10.65 1.70
CA CYS A 37 -3.81 11.59 2.55
C CYS A 37 -3.62 13.05 2.14
N ARG A 38 -2.43 13.42 1.62
CA ARG A 38 -2.15 14.75 1.08
C ARG A 38 -3.01 15.07 -0.14
N ASP A 39 -3.32 14.06 -0.94
CA ASP A 39 -3.99 14.23 -2.23
C ASP A 39 -5.50 13.95 -2.20
N ARG A 40 -6.19 14.44 -1.15
CA ARG A 40 -7.65 14.29 -0.98
C ARG A 40 -8.44 14.86 -2.17
N ALA A 41 -7.94 15.91 -2.81
CA ALA A 41 -8.54 16.55 -3.98
C ALA A 41 -8.45 15.69 -5.26
N PHE A 42 -7.50 14.76 -5.33
CA PHE A 42 -7.30 13.92 -6.51
C PHE A 42 -8.15 12.65 -6.46
N CYS A 43 -8.44 12.11 -5.27
CA CYS A 43 -9.37 10.98 -5.12
C CYS A 43 -10.83 11.31 -5.46
N GLU A 44 -11.27 12.57 -5.32
CA GLU A 44 -12.62 13.01 -5.73
C GLU A 44 -12.74 13.22 -7.26
N VAL A 45 -11.63 13.49 -7.95
CA VAL A 45 -11.59 13.74 -9.40
C VAL A 45 -11.22 12.49 -10.20
N VAL A 46 -10.55 11.51 -9.60
CA VAL A 46 -10.25 10.22 -10.22
C VAL A 46 -11.44 9.27 -10.11
N GLY A 47 -12.43 9.58 -10.93
CA GLY A 47 -13.33 8.57 -11.43
C GLY A 47 -12.55 7.47 -12.15
N ARG A 48 -13.00 6.23 -11.95
CA ARG A 48 -12.60 4.96 -12.56
C ARG A 48 -12.00 4.98 -14.01
N PRO A 49 -12.36 5.88 -14.95
CA PRO A 49 -11.69 5.99 -16.26
C PRO A 49 -10.17 6.16 -16.24
N SER A 50 -9.56 6.86 -15.28
CA SER A 50 -8.10 7.10 -15.33
C SER A 50 -7.28 5.82 -15.13
N VAL A 51 -7.78 4.86 -14.35
CA VAL A 51 -7.14 3.56 -14.12
C VAL A 51 -7.17 2.69 -15.39
N GLN A 52 -8.05 2.99 -16.34
CA GLN A 52 -8.12 2.29 -17.63
C GLN A 52 -7.06 2.76 -18.64
N HIS A 53 -6.28 3.79 -18.31
CA HIS A 53 -5.21 4.24 -19.19
C HIS A 53 -4.02 3.25 -19.14
N PRO A 54 -3.52 2.75 -20.29
CA PRO A 54 -2.44 1.75 -20.32
C PRO A 54 -1.23 2.11 -19.48
N GLN A 55 -0.73 3.36 -19.61
CA GLN A 55 0.43 3.83 -18.84
C GLN A 55 0.22 3.80 -17.33
N VAL A 56 -1.02 3.99 -16.87
CA VAL A 56 -1.35 3.95 -15.44
C VAL A 56 -1.34 2.51 -14.95
N ARG A 57 -1.91 1.58 -15.72
CA ARG A 57 -1.86 0.16 -15.41
C ARG A 57 -0.42 -0.35 -15.34
N ASP A 58 0.39 -0.02 -16.34
CA ASP A 58 1.81 -0.40 -16.36
C ASP A 58 2.59 0.19 -15.18
N ALA A 59 2.25 1.39 -14.72
CA ALA A 59 2.84 2.00 -13.53
C ALA A 59 2.40 1.29 -12.24
N ILE A 60 1.12 0.93 -12.12
CA ILE A 60 0.59 0.17 -10.98
C ILE A 60 1.21 -1.23 -10.93
N ASP A 61 1.27 -1.94 -12.06
CA ASP A 61 1.85 -3.29 -12.12
C ASP A 61 3.32 -3.28 -11.69
N ARG A 62 4.11 -2.35 -12.22
CA ARG A 62 5.51 -2.18 -11.79
C ARG A 62 5.61 -1.86 -10.30
N LEU A 63 4.73 -1.01 -9.77
CA LEU A 63 4.75 -0.66 -8.36
C LEU A 63 4.45 -1.89 -7.49
N CYS A 64 3.44 -2.67 -7.86
CA CYS A 64 3.10 -3.92 -7.17
C CYS A 64 4.28 -4.90 -7.14
N ASP A 65 5.02 -5.05 -8.24
CA ASP A 65 6.19 -5.95 -8.30
C ASP A 65 7.33 -5.49 -7.35
N VAL A 66 7.59 -4.18 -7.27
CA VAL A 66 8.60 -3.63 -6.36
C VAL A 66 8.14 -3.75 -4.89
N VAL A 67 6.85 -3.50 -4.62
CA VAL A 67 6.30 -3.62 -3.26
C VAL A 67 6.27 -5.08 -2.80
N GLU A 68 6.00 -6.04 -3.69
CA GLU A 68 6.17 -7.46 -3.39
C GLU A 68 7.62 -7.77 -3.01
N THR A 69 8.60 -7.21 -3.72
CA THR A 69 10.02 -7.40 -3.41
C THR A 69 10.39 -6.86 -2.02
N LEU A 70 9.94 -5.66 -1.66
CA LEU A 70 10.12 -5.09 -0.32
C LEU A 70 9.48 -5.98 0.76
N THR A 71 8.25 -6.44 0.49
CA THR A 71 7.47 -7.26 1.42
C THR A 71 8.12 -8.63 1.62
N ALA A 72 8.57 -9.27 0.55
CA ALA A 72 9.27 -10.55 0.59
C ALA A 72 10.54 -10.47 1.45
N ARG A 73 11.35 -9.42 1.30
CA ARG A 73 12.54 -9.21 2.13
C ARG A 73 12.22 -9.04 3.61
N ALA A 74 11.20 -8.25 3.95
CA ALA A 74 10.76 -8.07 5.33
C ALA A 74 10.23 -9.39 5.92
N ARG A 75 9.52 -10.19 5.11
CA ARG A 75 9.02 -11.52 5.47
C ARG A 75 10.15 -12.51 5.71
N GLU A 76 11.16 -12.56 4.83
CA GLU A 76 12.32 -13.46 4.94
C GLU A 76 13.12 -13.23 6.23
N GLN A 77 13.18 -11.98 6.70
CA GLN A 77 13.80 -11.63 7.98
C GLN A 77 12.88 -11.82 9.20
N GLY A 78 11.63 -12.23 8.98
CA GLY A 78 10.65 -12.41 10.04
C GLY A 78 10.16 -11.11 10.69
N ALA A 79 10.41 -9.95 10.04
CA ALA A 79 9.97 -8.64 10.52
C ALA A 79 8.45 -8.44 10.38
N VAL A 80 7.81 -9.19 9.49
CA VAL A 80 6.36 -9.25 9.29
C VAL A 80 5.88 -10.70 9.27
N ARG A 81 4.57 -10.88 9.40
CA ARG A 81 3.91 -12.18 9.28
C ARG A 81 4.17 -12.86 7.92
N PRO A 82 4.25 -14.20 7.88
CA PRO A 82 4.64 -14.95 6.67
C PRO A 82 3.62 -14.89 5.53
N GLU A 83 2.35 -14.61 5.81
CA GLU A 83 1.30 -14.58 4.79
C GLU A 83 1.17 -13.22 4.10
N LEU A 84 1.93 -12.20 4.54
CA LEU A 84 1.84 -10.86 3.97
C LEU A 84 2.38 -10.82 2.53
N THR A 85 1.64 -10.18 1.64
CA THR A 85 2.02 -9.93 0.24
C THR A 85 2.08 -8.44 -0.07
N GLY A 86 2.75 -8.08 -1.16
CA GLY A 86 2.79 -6.71 -1.66
C GLY A 86 1.40 -6.19 -2.04
N THR A 87 0.50 -7.06 -2.51
CA THR A 87 -0.90 -6.71 -2.77
C THR A 87 -1.60 -6.27 -1.49
N ASP A 88 -1.42 -7.00 -0.38
CA ASP A 88 -1.98 -6.61 0.92
C ASP A 88 -1.47 -5.24 1.35
N VAL A 89 -0.17 -4.97 1.17
CA VAL A 89 0.45 -3.68 1.52
C VAL A 89 -0.22 -2.53 0.77
N VAL A 90 -0.40 -2.64 -0.55
CA VAL A 90 -1.07 -1.61 -1.36
C VAL A 90 -2.53 -1.41 -0.94
N LEU A 91 -3.27 -2.50 -0.69
CA LEU A 91 -4.66 -2.44 -0.26
C LEU A 91 -4.81 -1.86 1.15
N LEU A 92 -3.93 -2.20 2.08
CA LEU A 92 -3.91 -1.66 3.44
C LEU A 92 -3.63 -0.15 3.43
N MET A 93 -2.67 0.31 2.62
CA MET A 93 -2.38 1.74 2.48
C MET A 93 -3.60 2.51 1.97
N SER A 94 -4.28 1.99 0.94
CA SER A 94 -5.54 2.56 0.44
C SER A 94 -6.63 2.54 1.52
N GLY A 95 -6.80 1.43 2.24
CA GLY A 95 -7.78 1.30 3.32
C GLY A 95 -7.55 2.29 4.47
N ILE A 96 -6.30 2.56 4.83
CA ILE A 96 -5.95 3.56 5.85
C ILE A 96 -6.40 4.96 5.41
N GLN A 97 -6.15 5.34 4.16
CA GLN A 97 -6.60 6.63 3.64
C GLN A 97 -8.14 6.75 3.71
N HIS A 98 -8.89 5.72 3.29
CA HIS A 98 -10.35 5.74 3.35
C HIS A 98 -10.85 5.82 4.80
N THR A 99 -10.19 5.11 5.72
CA THR A 99 -10.53 5.11 7.15
C THR A 99 -10.27 6.47 7.78
N ALA A 100 -9.16 7.13 7.42
CA ALA A 100 -8.77 8.42 7.98
C ALA A 100 -9.53 9.59 7.35
N ALA A 101 -10.00 9.48 6.10
CA ALA A 101 -10.65 10.53 5.33
C ALA A 101 -11.70 11.39 6.09
N PRO A 102 -12.66 10.82 6.85
CA PRO A 102 -13.62 11.63 7.60
C PRO A 102 -12.98 12.48 8.72
N LEU A 103 -11.81 12.09 9.22
CA LEU A 103 -11.12 12.74 10.33
C LEU A 103 -10.13 13.82 9.88
N LEU A 104 -9.58 13.71 8.65
CA LEU A 104 -8.46 14.55 8.18
C LEU A 104 -8.72 16.07 8.23
N ALA A 105 -9.99 16.51 8.25
CA ALA A 105 -10.32 17.93 8.35
C ALA A 105 -10.06 18.51 9.74
N ALA A 106 -10.31 17.73 10.80
CA ALA A 106 -10.06 18.14 12.18
C ALA A 106 -8.71 17.62 12.70
N GLU A 107 -8.30 16.45 12.23
CA GLU A 107 -7.09 15.75 12.66
C GLU A 107 -6.26 15.30 11.45
N PRO A 108 -5.42 16.19 10.87
CA PRO A 108 -4.64 15.88 9.67
C PRO A 108 -3.66 14.70 9.83
N GLN A 109 -3.36 14.30 11.06
CA GLN A 109 -2.44 13.20 11.39
C GLN A 109 -3.16 11.92 11.84
N ALA A 110 -4.50 11.86 11.77
CA ALA A 110 -5.27 10.69 12.21
C ALA A 110 -4.87 9.39 11.49
N TRP A 111 -4.39 9.48 10.25
CA TRP A 111 -3.88 8.33 9.47
C TRP A 111 -2.72 7.62 10.16
N ARG A 112 -1.86 8.33 10.91
CA ARG A 112 -0.71 7.73 11.62
C ARG A 112 -1.17 6.72 12.67
N ARG A 113 -2.29 7.00 13.35
CA ARG A 113 -2.87 6.07 14.33
C ARG A 113 -3.23 4.75 13.69
N TYR A 114 -3.93 4.78 12.56
CA TYR A 114 -4.37 3.57 11.86
C TYR A 114 -3.19 2.83 11.23
N LEU A 115 -2.19 3.57 10.75
CA LEU A 115 -0.96 2.97 10.25
C LEU A 115 -0.19 2.20 11.34
N GLU A 116 -0.06 2.75 12.55
CA GLU A 116 0.57 2.02 13.66
C GLU A 116 -0.21 0.77 14.06
N LEU A 117 -1.55 0.83 14.10
CA LEU A 117 -2.38 -0.36 14.34
C LEU A 117 -2.16 -1.45 13.28
N VAL A 118 -2.03 -1.06 12.01
CA VAL A 118 -1.69 -1.99 10.94
C VAL A 118 -0.30 -2.58 11.16
N PHE A 119 0.70 -1.76 11.47
CA PHE A 119 2.05 -2.26 11.73
C PHE A 119 2.12 -3.23 12.91
N ASP A 120 1.41 -2.97 14.00
CA ASP A 120 1.30 -3.89 15.14
C ASP A 120 0.66 -5.21 14.70
N GLY A 121 -0.39 -5.14 13.89
CA GLY A 121 -1.05 -6.33 13.32
C GLY A 121 -0.16 -7.14 12.37
N LEU A 122 0.73 -6.48 11.62
CA LEU A 122 1.66 -7.13 10.69
C LEU A 122 2.86 -7.78 11.40
N THR A 123 3.27 -7.23 12.54
CA THR A 123 4.41 -7.72 13.35
C THR A 123 3.99 -8.77 14.37
N THR A 124 2.75 -8.73 14.87
CA THR A 124 2.26 -9.65 15.91
C THR A 124 2.11 -11.07 15.38
N ARG A 125 3.04 -11.95 15.77
CA ARG A 125 2.96 -13.39 15.51
C ARG A 125 1.96 -14.03 16.47
N SER A 126 0.68 -13.97 16.12
CA SER A 126 -0.41 -14.58 16.92
C SER A 126 -0.43 -16.12 16.88
N GLY A 127 0.46 -16.75 16.11
CA GLY A 127 0.41 -18.20 15.83
C GLY A 127 -0.79 -18.63 14.97
N ARG A 128 -1.72 -17.71 14.69
CA ARG A 128 -2.92 -17.94 13.92
C ARG A 128 -2.68 -17.63 12.44
N VAL A 129 -2.88 -18.63 11.60
CA VAL A 129 -2.87 -18.51 10.14
C VAL A 129 -4.08 -17.68 9.68
N LEU A 130 -3.90 -16.81 8.67
CA LEU A 130 -5.05 -16.16 8.04
C LEU A 130 -6.01 -17.21 7.47
N PRO A 131 -7.33 -17.10 7.73
CA PRO A 131 -8.29 -18.10 7.26
C PRO A 131 -8.51 -18.08 5.74
N TYR A 132 -8.09 -17.00 5.06
CA TYR A 132 -8.21 -16.83 3.62
C TYR A 132 -6.82 -16.68 2.99
N PRO A 133 -6.63 -17.20 1.77
CA PRO A 133 -5.39 -16.99 1.04
C PRO A 133 -5.20 -15.50 0.71
N PRO A 134 -3.96 -15.07 0.42
CA PRO A 134 -3.72 -13.73 -0.09
C PRO A 134 -4.58 -13.42 -1.31
N PRO A 135 -5.00 -12.16 -1.49
CA PRO A 135 -5.72 -11.76 -2.69
C PRO A 135 -4.88 -12.02 -3.94
N GLY A 136 -5.55 -12.32 -5.05
CA GLY A 136 -4.92 -12.23 -6.37
C GLY A 136 -4.50 -10.79 -6.68
N ARG A 137 -3.84 -10.57 -7.83
CA ARG A 137 -3.55 -9.21 -8.29
C ARG A 137 -4.83 -8.37 -8.32
N VAL A 138 -4.74 -7.12 -7.86
CA VAL A 138 -5.87 -6.19 -7.85
C VAL A 138 -6.41 -6.06 -9.28
N PRO A 139 -7.67 -6.43 -9.56
CA PRO A 139 -8.23 -6.26 -10.89
C PRO A 139 -8.38 -4.76 -11.19
N LEU A 140 -7.63 -4.29 -12.19
CA LEU A 140 -7.69 -2.89 -12.65
C LEU A 140 -8.82 -2.63 -13.66
N THR A 141 -9.51 -3.69 -14.08
CA THR A 141 -10.69 -3.67 -14.96
C THR A 141 -11.92 -4.07 -14.17
N GLU A 142 -13.08 -3.46 -14.47
CA GLU A 142 -14.35 -3.96 -13.92
C GLU A 142 -14.57 -5.42 -14.32
N PRO A 143 -15.10 -6.28 -13.43
CA PRO A 143 -15.65 -7.54 -13.87
C PRO A 143 -16.72 -7.21 -14.91
N ALA A 144 -16.64 -7.82 -16.09
CA ALA A 144 -17.64 -7.63 -17.13
C ALA A 144 -19.02 -7.85 -16.50
N SER A 145 -19.82 -6.78 -16.43
CA SER A 145 -21.18 -6.83 -15.93
C SER A 145 -21.92 -7.92 -16.70
N ARG A 146 -22.37 -8.95 -15.98
CA ARG A 146 -23.27 -9.98 -16.51
C ARG A 146 -24.69 -9.45 -16.62
#